data_AF-A0A1M7CAS4-F1
#
_entry.id   AF-A0A1M7CAS4-F1
#
_cell.length_a   1.000
_cell.length_b   1.000
_cell.length_c   1.000
_cell.angle_alpha   90.00
_cell.angle_beta   90.00
_cell.angle_gamma   90.00
#
_symmetry.space_group_name_H-M   'P 1'
#
loop_
_entity.id
_entity.type
_entity.pdbx_description
1 polymer ?
#
loop_
_entity_poly.entity_id
_entity_poly.type
_entity_poly.pdbx_seq_one_letter_code
_entity_poly.pdbx_strand_id
1 'polypeptide(L)'
;MVQSGDILSLNTFPMIFGYYTALERTLFCDSVDDASLDVWEKNVAVHRRGLKLMKPGARCMDIAIELNEMYREWDLLKYRSFGYGHSFGVLSHYYGREAGVELREDIDTVLKPGMVVSMEPMVMIPEGCPARAATESMISS
;
A
#
# COMPACT_ATOMS: atom_id res chain seq x y z
N MET A 1 1.69 -24.96 -6.57
CA MET A 1 0.95 -25.25 -5.32
C MET A 1 1.51 -24.34 -4.26
N VAL A 2 0.67 -23.90 -3.32
CA VAL A 2 1.13 -23.15 -2.13
C VAL A 2 1.90 -24.09 -1.21
N GLN A 3 3.02 -23.62 -0.67
CA GLN A 3 3.95 -24.36 0.20
C GLN A 3 4.15 -23.63 1.53
N SER A 4 4.51 -24.36 2.59
CA SER A 4 4.88 -23.76 3.88
C SER A 4 6.07 -22.81 3.68
N GLY A 5 5.98 -21.62 4.26
CA GLY A 5 6.95 -20.54 4.08
C GLY A 5 6.66 -19.61 2.89
N ASP A 6 5.67 -19.91 2.04
CA ASP A 6 5.28 -18.99 0.97
C ASP A 6 4.67 -17.71 1.54
N ILE A 7 5.15 -16.56 1.05
CA ILE A 7 4.44 -15.30 1.16
C ILE A 7 3.29 -15.27 0.13
N LEU A 8 2.13 -14.78 0.55
CA LEU A 8 0.91 -14.75 -0.24
C LEU A 8 0.35 -13.33 -0.26
N SER A 9 -0.14 -12.88 -1.42
CA SER A 9 -0.94 -11.65 -1.53
C SER A 9 -2.39 -12.04 -1.83
N LEU A 10 -3.27 -11.81 -0.85
CA LEU A 10 -4.71 -11.96 -1.01
C LEU A 10 -5.29 -10.65 -1.49
N ASN A 11 -6.03 -10.69 -2.60
CA ASN A 11 -6.67 -9.54 -3.21
C ASN A 11 -8.12 -9.85 -3.56
N THR A 12 -9.05 -9.00 -3.15
CA THR A 12 -10.47 -9.14 -3.51
C THR A 12 -11.04 -7.83 -4.01
N PHE A 13 -11.65 -7.84 -5.20
CA PHE A 13 -12.14 -6.65 -5.90
C PHE A 13 -13.62 -6.77 -6.27
N PRO A 14 -14.56 -6.72 -5.31
CA PRO A 14 -15.97 -6.75 -5.64
C PRO A 14 -16.37 -5.47 -6.39
N MET A 15 -17.03 -5.67 -7.52
CA MET A 15 -17.55 -4.59 -8.38
C MET A 15 -19.07 -4.50 -8.19
N ILE A 16 -19.54 -3.41 -7.59
CA ILE A 16 -20.98 -3.23 -7.28
C ILE A 16 -21.46 -1.97 -8.00
N PHE A 17 -22.36 -2.13 -8.98
CA PHE A 17 -22.87 -1.01 -9.80
C PHE A 17 -21.77 -0.11 -10.40
N GLY A 18 -20.63 -0.69 -10.78
CA GLY A 18 -19.48 0.04 -11.34
C GLY A 18 -18.57 0.71 -10.31
N TYR A 19 -18.89 0.64 -9.01
CA TYR A 19 -18.00 1.09 -7.94
C TYR A 19 -16.98 0.02 -7.59
N TYR A 20 -15.73 0.45 -7.45
CA TYR A 20 -14.60 -0.38 -7.04
C TYR A 20 -14.41 -0.32 -5.53
N THR A 21 -14.14 -1.47 -4.93
CA THR A 21 -13.63 -1.60 -3.57
C THR A 21 -12.58 -2.71 -3.55
N ALA A 22 -11.66 -2.68 -2.59
CA ALA A 22 -10.56 -3.63 -2.56
C ALA A 22 -10.11 -3.98 -1.14
N LEU A 23 -9.78 -5.25 -0.94
CA LEU A 23 -9.08 -5.72 0.25
C LEU A 23 -7.82 -6.42 -0.20
N GLU A 24 -6.67 -5.94 0.31
CA GLU A 24 -5.37 -6.50 -0.01
C GLU A 24 -4.61 -6.82 1.28
N ARG A 25 -4.12 -8.05 1.39
CA ARG A 25 -3.45 -8.55 2.59
C ARG A 25 -2.26 -9.43 2.22
N THR A 26 -1.12 -9.09 2.80
CA THR A 26 -0.01 -10.04 2.96
C THR A 26 -0.40 -11.12 3.97
N LEU A 27 -0.21 -12.37 3.57
CA LEU A 27 -0.37 -13.57 4.41
C LEU A 27 0.87 -14.46 4.23
N PHE A 28 1.06 -15.41 5.15
CA PHE A 28 2.09 -16.44 5.04
C PHE A 28 1.46 -17.82 5.20
N CYS A 29 1.93 -18.79 4.43
CA CYS A 29 1.49 -20.17 4.57
C CYS A 29 2.28 -20.86 5.70
N ASP A 30 1.59 -21.19 6.79
CA ASP A 30 2.08 -21.97 7.94
C ASP A 30 3.17 -21.27 8.80
N SER A 31 4.25 -20.76 8.20
CA SER A 31 5.32 -20.04 8.91
C SER A 31 5.90 -18.89 8.08
N VAL A 32 6.64 -18.00 8.75
CA VAL A 32 7.39 -16.90 8.15
C VAL A 32 8.79 -16.87 8.75
N ASP A 33 9.81 -16.64 7.92
CA ASP A 33 11.19 -16.47 8.38
C ASP A 33 11.42 -15.07 8.98
N ASP A 34 12.42 -14.93 9.85
CA ASP A 34 12.68 -13.68 10.57
C ASP A 34 12.94 -12.48 9.64
N ALA A 35 13.58 -12.69 8.49
CA ALA A 35 13.88 -11.61 7.56
C ALA A 35 12.60 -11.10 6.85
N SER A 36 11.72 -12.02 6.45
CA SER A 36 10.42 -11.68 5.87
C SER A 36 9.47 -11.07 6.91
N LEU A 37 9.50 -11.54 8.16
CA LEU A 37 8.73 -10.97 9.27
C LEU A 37 9.14 -9.53 9.57
N ASP A 38 10.45 -9.25 9.65
CA ASP A 38 10.98 -7.90 9.87
C ASP A 38 10.50 -6.91 8.78
N VAL A 39 10.58 -7.29 7.50
CA VAL A 39 10.07 -6.46 6.40
C VAL A 39 8.56 -6.25 6.52
N TRP A 40 7.80 -7.30 6.84
CA TRP A 40 6.35 -7.22 7.00
C TRP A 40 5.94 -6.29 8.14
N GLU A 41 6.58 -6.38 9.31
CA GLU A 41 6.30 -5.50 10.45
C GLU A 41 6.61 -4.03 10.13
N LYS A 42 7.71 -3.76 9.42
CA LYS A 42 8.06 -2.43 8.91
C LYS A 42 7.00 -1.90 7.93
N ASN A 43 6.55 -2.73 6.99
CA ASN A 43 5.48 -2.35 6.06
C ASN A 43 4.17 -2.04 6.79
N VAL A 44 3.82 -2.83 7.81
CA VAL A 44 2.67 -2.59 8.69
C VAL A 44 2.83 -1.29 9.48
N ALA A 45 4.04 -0.95 9.92
CA ALA A 45 4.30 0.31 10.61
C ALA A 45 4.06 1.52 9.70
N VAL A 46 4.50 1.46 8.43
CA VAL A 46 4.21 2.47 7.40
C VAL A 46 2.70 2.57 7.17
N HIS A 47 2.00 1.44 7.01
CA HIS A 47 0.56 1.42 6.85
C HIS A 47 -0.16 2.12 8.01
N ARG A 48 0.18 1.77 9.25
CA ARG A 48 -0.38 2.40 10.46
C ARG A 48 -0.07 3.89 10.56
N ARG A 49 1.09 4.33 10.05
CA ARG A 49 1.41 5.76 9.99
C ARG A 49 0.56 6.46 8.93
N GLY A 50 0.44 5.90 7.74
CA GLY A 50 -0.39 6.41 6.66
C GLY A 50 -1.84 6.64 7.08
N LEU A 51 -2.44 5.69 7.80
CA LEU A 51 -3.80 5.85 8.37
C LEU A 51 -3.96 7.07 9.29
N LYS A 52 -2.89 7.50 9.96
CA LYS A 52 -2.91 8.69 10.83
C LYS A 52 -2.73 10.00 10.07
N LEU A 53 -2.09 9.94 8.89
CA LEU A 53 -1.78 11.09 8.04
C LEU A 53 -2.94 11.47 7.12
N MET A 54 -3.73 10.49 6.68
CA MET A 54 -4.90 10.71 5.82
C MET A 54 -6.03 11.43 6.55
N LYS A 55 -5.96 12.77 6.57
CA LYS A 55 -6.95 13.65 7.18
C LYS A 55 -7.24 14.83 6.26
N PRO A 56 -8.43 15.45 6.35
CA PRO A 56 -8.71 16.70 5.64
C PRO A 56 -7.62 17.74 5.90
N GLY A 57 -7.14 18.39 4.83
CA GLY A 57 -6.07 19.38 4.88
C GLY A 57 -4.66 18.83 4.62
N ALA A 58 -4.45 17.51 4.67
CA ALA A 58 -3.17 16.91 4.28
C ALA A 58 -2.98 16.96 2.76
N ARG A 59 -1.77 17.27 2.28
CA ARG A 59 -1.42 17.17 0.85
C ARG A 59 -0.93 15.77 0.52
N CYS A 60 -1.32 15.25 -0.64
CA CYS A 60 -0.91 13.92 -1.10
C CYS A 60 0.62 13.73 -1.09
N MET A 61 1.37 14.69 -1.62
CA MET A 61 2.84 14.65 -1.64
C MET A 61 3.47 14.65 -0.25
N ASP A 62 2.90 15.36 0.73
CA ASP A 62 3.46 15.42 2.09
C ASP A 62 3.32 14.06 2.78
N ILE A 63 2.19 13.38 2.55
CA ILE A 63 1.97 12.01 3.04
C ILE A 63 3.02 11.07 2.42
N ALA A 64 3.21 11.12 1.10
CA ALA A 64 4.18 10.27 0.42
C ALA A 64 5.62 10.52 0.89
N ILE A 65 6.03 11.79 1.01
CA ILE A 65 7.37 12.17 1.48
C ILE A 65 7.60 11.66 2.91
N GLU A 66 6.62 11.81 3.80
CA GLU A 66 6.80 11.36 5.18
C GLU A 66 6.91 9.83 5.30
N LEU A 67 6.09 9.09 4.55
CA LEU A 67 6.18 7.62 4.51
C LEU A 67 7.49 7.14 3.84
N ASN A 68 8.05 7.92 2.91
CA ASN A 68 9.36 7.64 2.32
C ASN A 68 10.49 7.74 3.33
N GLU A 69 10.42 8.69 4.28
CA GLU A 69 11.44 8.80 5.33
C GLU A 69 11.52 7.53 6.19
N MET A 70 10.38 6.95 6.56
CA MET A 70 10.35 5.68 7.31
C MET A 70 11.05 4.55 6.55
N TYR A 71 10.74 4.38 5.26
CA TYR A 71 11.44 3.36 4.47
C TYR A 71 12.91 3.68 4.26
N ARG A 72 13.30 4.95 4.19
CA ARG A 72 14.70 5.36 4.03
C ARG A 72 15.51 5.02 5.28
N GLU A 73 14.94 5.19 6.47
CA GLU A 73 15.57 4.79 7.74
C GLU A 73 15.92 3.29 7.78
N TRP A 74 15.15 2.45 7.09
CA TRP A 74 15.38 1.00 7.00
C TRP A 74 16.04 0.55 5.70
N ASP A 75 16.49 1.48 4.85
CA ASP A 75 17.06 1.17 3.52
C ASP A 75 16.12 0.34 2.63
N LEU A 76 14.80 0.50 2.82
CA LEU A 76 13.74 -0.17 2.08
C LEU A 76 13.14 0.67 0.96
N LEU A 77 13.41 1.98 0.92
CA LEU A 77 12.77 2.91 -0.03
C LEU A 77 13.02 2.50 -1.50
N LYS A 78 14.20 1.94 -1.79
CA LYS A 78 14.58 1.45 -3.12
C LYS A 78 13.73 0.26 -3.61
N TYR A 79 12.99 -0.39 -2.73
CA TYR A 79 12.12 -1.52 -3.04
C TYR A 79 10.64 -1.13 -3.15
N ARG A 80 10.30 0.16 -3.01
CA ARG A 80 8.91 0.63 -3.17
C ARG A 80 8.48 0.49 -4.63
N SER A 81 7.29 -0.05 -4.86
CA SER A 81 6.79 -0.41 -6.19
C SER A 81 5.92 0.68 -6.84
N PHE A 82 5.06 1.35 -6.07
CA PHE A 82 4.13 2.37 -6.59
C PHE A 82 3.77 3.42 -5.52
N GLY A 83 2.78 4.29 -5.82
CA GLY A 83 2.28 5.32 -4.90
C GLY A 83 1.54 4.72 -3.69
N TYR A 84 1.28 5.52 -2.66
CA TYR A 84 0.74 5.01 -1.39
C TYR A 84 -0.77 4.79 -1.37
N GLY A 85 -1.48 5.21 -2.42
CA GLY A 85 -2.93 5.12 -2.51
C GLY A 85 -3.51 6.01 -3.59
N HIS A 86 -4.79 5.81 -3.88
CA HIS A 86 -5.52 6.47 -4.95
C HIS A 86 -7.00 6.70 -4.58
N SER A 87 -7.68 7.57 -5.34
CA SER A 87 -9.12 7.81 -5.21
C SER A 87 -9.97 6.55 -5.48
N PHE A 88 -11.05 6.38 -4.73
CA PHE A 88 -12.11 5.41 -5.02
C PHE A 88 -13.28 6.05 -5.78
N GLY A 89 -14.23 5.21 -6.20
CA GLY A 89 -15.43 5.62 -6.91
C GLY A 89 -15.73 4.68 -8.07
N VAL A 90 -16.15 5.26 -9.20
CA VAL A 90 -16.40 4.52 -10.44
C VAL A 90 -15.09 4.34 -11.21
N LEU A 91 -14.45 3.19 -10.99
CA LEU A 91 -13.23 2.80 -11.69
C LEU A 91 -13.15 1.27 -11.78
N SER A 92 -12.25 0.76 -12.61
CA SER A 92 -11.81 -0.64 -12.58
C SER A 92 -10.42 -0.74 -13.18
N HIS A 93 -9.90 -1.96 -13.33
CA HIS A 93 -8.60 -2.21 -13.94
C HIS A 93 -8.51 -1.79 -15.42
N TYR A 94 -9.64 -1.52 -16.08
CA TYR A 94 -9.71 -1.15 -17.50
C TYR A 94 -10.47 0.17 -17.79
N TYR A 95 -10.89 0.93 -16.76
CA TYR A 95 -11.53 2.25 -16.94
C TYR A 95 -11.47 3.12 -15.68
N GLY A 96 -11.73 4.42 -15.86
CA GLY A 96 -11.89 5.37 -14.75
C GLY A 96 -10.57 5.71 -14.06
N ARG A 97 -10.66 6.03 -12.76
CA ARG A 97 -9.61 6.53 -11.85
C ARG A 97 -9.34 8.03 -11.97
N GLU A 98 -9.53 8.74 -10.87
CA GLU A 98 -9.30 10.18 -10.75
C GLU A 98 -7.82 10.47 -10.50
N ALA A 99 -7.07 10.79 -11.54
CA ALA A 99 -5.62 11.02 -11.46
C ALA A 99 -5.19 12.20 -10.55
N GLY A 100 -6.11 13.08 -10.16
CA GLY A 100 -5.82 14.23 -9.30
C GLY A 100 -5.62 13.88 -7.83
N VAL A 101 -6.12 12.73 -7.35
CA VAL A 101 -5.99 12.28 -5.96
C VAL A 101 -5.21 10.98 -5.92
N GLU A 102 -3.89 11.11 -5.96
CA GLU A 102 -2.90 10.03 -5.90
C GLU A 102 -1.89 10.38 -4.80
N LEU A 103 -1.61 9.45 -3.88
CA LEU A 103 -0.60 9.65 -2.83
C LEU A 103 0.81 9.42 -3.41
N ARG A 104 1.28 10.38 -4.19
CA ARG A 104 2.58 10.41 -4.87
C ARG A 104 3.33 11.71 -4.58
N GLU A 105 4.64 11.68 -4.74
CA GLU A 105 5.56 12.74 -4.34
C GLU A 105 5.39 14.07 -5.10
N ASP A 106 4.79 14.03 -6.28
CA ASP A 106 4.59 15.17 -7.17
C ASP A 106 3.12 15.65 -7.25
N ILE A 107 2.24 15.14 -6.37
CA ILE A 107 0.82 15.48 -6.35
C ILE A 107 0.52 16.41 -5.17
N ASP A 108 0.21 17.67 -5.49
CA ASP A 108 -0.01 18.73 -4.51
C ASP A 108 -1.46 18.80 -3.97
N THR A 109 -2.35 17.96 -4.48
CA THR A 109 -3.75 17.91 -4.09
C THR A 109 -3.94 17.77 -2.58
N VAL A 110 -4.76 18.64 -2.01
CA VAL A 110 -5.16 18.61 -0.60
C VAL A 110 -6.37 17.71 -0.43
N LEU A 111 -6.29 16.75 0.50
CA LEU A 111 -7.40 15.89 0.87
C LEU A 111 -8.54 16.72 1.48
N LYS A 112 -9.77 16.51 0.98
CA LYS A 112 -10.98 17.21 1.41
C LYS A 112 -11.97 16.24 2.04
N PRO A 113 -12.85 16.72 2.96
CA PRO A 113 -13.95 15.90 3.44
C PRO A 113 -14.78 15.33 2.28
N GLY A 114 -15.13 14.05 2.36
CA GLY A 114 -15.89 13.33 1.33
C GLY A 114 -15.05 12.60 0.27
N MET A 115 -13.74 12.87 0.19
CA MET A 115 -12.83 12.03 -0.60
C MET A 115 -12.68 10.65 0.05
N VAL A 116 -12.64 9.61 -0.77
CA VAL A 116 -12.38 8.23 -0.35
C VAL A 116 -11.08 7.80 -0.99
N VAL A 117 -10.05 7.52 -0.19
CA VAL A 117 -8.67 7.29 -0.64
C VAL A 117 -8.10 6.07 0.09
N SER A 118 -7.33 5.25 -0.61
CA SER A 118 -6.66 4.09 -0.04
C SER A 118 -5.36 4.43 0.69
N MET A 119 -4.91 3.48 1.53
CA MET A 119 -3.54 3.43 2.06
C MET A 119 -3.00 2.02 1.84
N GLU A 120 -2.09 1.89 0.88
CA GLU A 120 -1.60 0.63 0.31
C GLU A 120 -0.06 0.61 0.16
N PRO A 121 0.72 0.83 1.23
CA PRO A 121 2.16 0.74 1.13
C PRO A 121 2.61 -0.67 0.71
N MET A 122 3.46 -0.70 -0.30
CA MET A 122 4.06 -1.93 -0.81
C MET A 122 5.57 -1.79 -1.03
N VAL A 123 6.31 -2.80 -0.59
CA VAL A 123 7.69 -3.04 -0.98
C VAL A 123 7.82 -4.43 -1.60
N MET A 124 8.63 -4.54 -2.65
CA MET A 124 8.94 -5.80 -3.32
C MET A 124 10.44 -6.05 -3.30
N ILE A 125 10.83 -7.07 -2.52
CA ILE A 125 12.20 -7.53 -2.41
C ILE A 125 12.51 -8.54 -3.52
N PRO A 126 13.53 -8.29 -4.36
CA PRO A 126 13.91 -9.22 -5.43
C PRO A 126 14.33 -10.59 -4.91
N GLU A 127 14.12 -11.61 -5.74
CA GLU A 127 14.62 -12.96 -5.49
C GLU A 127 16.14 -12.96 -5.28
N GLY A 128 16.61 -13.79 -4.33
CA GLY A 128 18.04 -13.87 -3.97
C GLY A 128 18.49 -12.91 -2.87
N CYS A 129 17.63 -12.01 -2.41
CA CYS A 129 17.86 -11.24 -1.18
C CYS A 129 17.52 -12.10 0.08
N PRO A 130 18.06 -11.74 1.26
CA PRO A 130 17.79 -12.49 2.49
C PRO A 130 16.31 -12.60 2.85
N ALA A 131 15.51 -11.55 2.61
CA ALA A 131 14.07 -11.57 2.75
C ALA A 131 13.39 -11.97 1.43
N ARG A 132 12.36 -12.81 1.49
CA ARG A 132 11.47 -13.12 0.35
C ARG A 132 10.16 -12.37 0.54
N ALA A 133 10.22 -11.04 0.47
CA ALA A 133 9.10 -10.20 0.89
C ALA A 133 8.58 -9.33 -0.26
N ALA A 134 7.41 -9.65 -0.80
CA ALA A 134 6.53 -8.68 -1.44
C ALA A 134 5.37 -8.42 -0.48
N THR A 135 5.45 -7.34 0.30
CA THR A 135 4.46 -7.04 1.34
C THR A 135 3.58 -5.90 0.88
N GLU A 136 2.28 -6.14 0.85
CA GLU A 136 1.22 -5.19 0.53
C GLU A 136 0.18 -5.20 1.64
N SER A 137 -0.30 -4.02 2.01
CA SER A 137 -1.34 -3.88 3.02
C SER A 137 -2.26 -2.73 2.67
N MET A 138 -3.48 -3.04 2.26
CA MET A 138 -4.50 -2.05 1.88
C MET A 138 -5.75 -2.19 2.74
N ILE A 139 -6.14 -1.13 3.45
CA ILE A 139 -7.48 -1.06 4.04
C ILE A 139 -8.29 -0.06 3.21
N SER A 140 -9.27 -0.54 2.44
CA SER A 140 -10.37 0.29 1.97
C SER A 140 -11.48 0.27 3.02
N SER A 141 -11.85 1.43 3.55
CA SER A 141 -13.08 1.61 4.32
C SER A 141 -13.83 2.81 3.78
#